data_AF-A0A8C3TBF9-F1
#
_entry.id   AF-A0A8C3TBF9-F1
#
_cell.length_a   1.000
_cell.length_b   1.000
_cell.length_c   1.000
_cell.angle_alpha   90.00
_cell.angle_beta   90.00
_cell.angle_gamma   90.00
#
_symmetry.space_group_name_H-M   'P 1'
#
loop_
_entity.id
_entity.type
_entity.pdbx_description
1 polymer ?
#
loop_
_entity_poly.entity_id
_entity_poly.type
_entity_poly.pdbx_seq_one_letter_code
_entity_poly.pdbx_strand_id
1 'polypeptide(L)'
;MSINEAHKIKLMYGLAGGALGWGVSPHFRCASLLVAPKFLGKEGRLYLLTYVLAAIYDGPIANIRHNLDEVIRSVGCTVELQINHSRQIWKVSTAPLRAMLRDMVRGGRTLNAETRNVSQAFAGLNEQVASEAGYGGKRPRRAQGRQAPSTQQEYEQKTKLRCQREYFSAQLVVKV
;
A
#
# COMPACT_ATOMS: atom_id res chain seq x y z
N MET A 1 -5.82 3.16 -58.53
CA MET A 1 -4.47 3.32 -57.96
C MET A 1 -4.15 4.81 -57.91
N SER A 2 -4.52 5.51 -56.83
CA SER A 2 -4.24 6.94 -56.68
C SER A 2 -2.82 7.10 -56.15
N ILE A 3 -1.88 7.49 -57.02
CA ILE A 3 -0.53 7.88 -56.59
C ILE A 3 -0.68 9.09 -55.64
N ASN A 4 -0.13 8.94 -54.43
CA ASN A 4 -0.20 9.96 -53.38
C ASN A 4 0.40 11.29 -53.89
N GLU A 5 -0.21 12.44 -53.58
CA GLU A 5 0.23 13.74 -54.14
C GLU A 5 1.70 14.05 -53.84
N ALA A 6 2.18 13.64 -52.66
CA ALA A 6 3.59 13.74 -52.29
C ALA A 6 4.52 12.91 -53.20
N HIS A 7 4.07 11.74 -53.68
CA HIS A 7 4.84 10.93 -54.62
C HIS A 7 4.90 11.59 -56.00
N LYS A 8 3.80 12.20 -56.47
CA LYS A 8 3.79 12.94 -57.73
C LYS A 8 4.78 14.11 -57.69
N ILE A 9 4.76 14.89 -56.61
CA ILE A 9 5.65 16.05 -56.44
C ILE A 9 7.13 15.61 -56.46
N LYS A 10 7.49 14.56 -55.70
CA LYS A 10 8.86 14.02 -55.70
C LYS A 10 9.29 13.53 -57.08
N LEU A 11 8.40 12.85 -57.80
CA LEU A 11 8.68 12.31 -59.13
C LEU A 11 8.88 13.44 -60.16
N MET A 12 8.07 14.49 -60.08
CA MET A 12 8.19 15.67 -60.94
C MET A 12 9.49 16.44 -60.70
N TYR A 13 9.88 16.67 -59.44
CA TYR A 13 11.16 17.32 -59.13
C TYR A 13 12.37 16.48 -59.56
N GLY A 14 12.30 15.15 -59.38
CA GLY A 14 13.35 14.24 -59.84
C GLY A 14 13.51 14.23 -61.36
N LEU A 15 12.41 14.18 -62.11
CA LEU A 15 12.41 14.27 -63.57
C LEU A 15 12.95 15.61 -64.07
N ALA A 16 12.52 16.72 -63.47
CA ALA A 16 12.99 18.06 -63.82
C ALA A 16 14.50 18.22 -63.57
N GLY A 17 14.99 17.79 -62.41
CA GLY A 17 16.43 17.81 -62.09
C GLY A 17 17.26 16.92 -63.01
N GLY A 18 16.75 15.73 -63.35
CA GLY A 18 17.40 14.82 -64.29
C GLY A 18 17.48 15.38 -65.71
N ALA A 19 16.40 16.01 -66.19
CA ALA A 19 16.37 16.64 -67.51
C ALA A 19 17.32 17.85 -67.60
N LEU A 20 17.35 18.70 -66.56
CA LEU A 20 18.29 19.82 -66.48
C LEU A 20 19.74 19.33 -66.40
N GLY A 21 20.03 18.32 -65.57
CA GLY A 21 21.35 17.71 -65.48
C GLY A 21 21.82 17.12 -66.80
N TRP A 22 20.92 16.46 -67.54
CA TRP A 22 21.20 15.96 -68.89
C TRP A 22 21.47 17.07 -69.89
N GLY A 23 20.73 18.18 -69.83
CA GLY A 23 20.93 19.33 -70.71
C GLY A 23 22.28 20.02 -70.51
N VAL A 24 22.69 20.22 -69.26
CA VAL A 24 23.79 21.13 -68.90
C VAL A 24 25.15 20.44 -68.80
N SER A 25 25.22 19.15 -68.44
CA SER A 25 26.51 18.49 -68.12
C SER A 25 26.84 17.28 -69.02
N PRO A 26 27.97 17.30 -69.76
CA PRO A 26 28.45 16.14 -70.52
C PRO A 26 28.74 14.92 -69.63
N HIS A 27 29.25 15.15 -68.41
CA HIS A 27 29.53 14.08 -67.45
C HIS A 27 28.26 13.37 -67.01
N PHE A 28 27.17 14.12 -66.81
CA PHE A 28 25.89 13.54 -66.46
C PHE A 28 25.37 12.65 -67.58
N ARG A 29 25.40 13.11 -68.83
CA ARG A 29 25.00 12.32 -70.03
C ARG A 29 25.77 11.00 -70.13
N CYS A 30 27.09 11.04 -69.98
CA CYS A 30 27.95 9.86 -70.05
C CYS A 30 27.63 8.87 -68.91
N ALA A 31 27.49 9.37 -67.68
CA ALA A 31 27.16 8.55 -66.53
C ALA A 31 25.81 7.83 -66.73
N SER A 32 24.78 8.55 -67.18
CA SER A 32 23.47 7.96 -67.43
C SER A 32 23.44 6.95 -68.59
N LEU A 33 24.22 7.18 -69.66
CA LEU A 33 24.37 6.20 -70.76
C LEU A 33 25.10 4.92 -70.32
N LEU A 34 25.98 5.00 -69.32
CA LEU A 34 26.67 3.84 -68.74
C LEU A 34 25.83 3.12 -67.69
N VAL A 35 25.05 3.87 -66.90
CA VAL A 35 24.29 3.35 -65.75
C VAL A 35 22.95 2.73 -66.18
N ALA A 36 22.23 3.34 -67.12
CA ALA A 36 20.93 2.81 -67.56
C ALA A 36 21.02 1.37 -68.14
N PRO A 37 22.01 1.01 -68.98
CA PRO A 37 22.18 -0.37 -69.44
C PRO A 37 22.61 -1.33 -68.33
N LYS A 38 23.31 -0.86 -67.29
CA LYS A 38 23.74 -1.70 -66.15
C LYS A 38 22.55 -2.16 -65.31
N PHE A 39 21.50 -1.36 -65.21
CA PHE A 39 20.24 -1.76 -64.57
C PHE A 39 19.46 -2.82 -65.36
N LEU A 40 19.69 -2.94 -66.67
CA LEU A 40 19.09 -3.97 -67.54
C LEU A 40 19.92 -5.27 -67.60
N GLY A 41 21.04 -5.33 -66.87
CA GLY A 41 21.90 -6.51 -66.77
C GLY A 41 21.54 -7.47 -65.64
N LYS A 42 22.33 -8.55 -65.50
CA LYS A 42 22.16 -9.58 -64.46
C LYS A 42 22.16 -9.01 -63.04
N GLU A 43 23.03 -8.03 -62.78
CA GLU A 43 23.15 -7.34 -61.49
C GLU A 43 22.00 -6.35 -61.24
N GLY A 44 21.51 -5.71 -62.30
CA GLY A 44 20.41 -4.74 -62.23
C GLY A 44 19.07 -5.36 -61.83
N ARG A 45 18.88 -6.65 -62.12
CA ARG A 45 17.69 -7.43 -61.73
C ARG A 45 17.45 -7.42 -60.22
N LEU A 46 18.52 -7.42 -59.41
CA LEU A 46 18.38 -7.37 -57.96
C LEU A 46 17.78 -6.03 -57.48
N TYR A 47 18.19 -4.92 -58.10
CA TYR A 47 17.63 -3.60 -57.80
C TYR A 47 16.16 -3.50 -58.21
N LEU A 48 15.80 -4.05 -59.38
CA LEU A 48 14.40 -4.10 -59.81
C LEU A 48 13.57 -4.99 -58.88
N LEU A 49 14.09 -6.15 -58.48
CA LEU A 49 13.39 -7.07 -57.59
C LEU A 49 13.16 -6.45 -56.21
N THR A 50 14.16 -5.76 -55.65
CA THR A 50 14.05 -5.06 -54.36
C THR A 50 13.08 -3.87 -54.44
N TYR A 51 13.08 -3.11 -55.53
CA TYR A 51 12.10 -2.05 -55.76
C TYR A 51 10.67 -2.59 -55.84
N VAL A 52 10.46 -3.68 -56.58
CA VAL A 52 9.14 -4.34 -56.68
C VAL A 52 8.72 -4.89 -55.32
N LEU A 53 9.62 -5.53 -54.58
CA LEU A 53 9.34 -5.99 -53.21
C LEU A 53 8.94 -4.81 -52.33
N ALA A 54 9.70 -3.71 -52.31
CA ALA A 54 9.36 -2.53 -51.53
C ALA A 54 7.95 -1.99 -51.85
N ALA A 55 7.60 -1.92 -53.14
CA ALA A 55 6.28 -1.47 -53.58
C ALA A 55 5.14 -2.42 -53.15
N ILE A 56 5.39 -3.74 -53.13
CA ILE A 56 4.41 -4.74 -52.67
C ILE A 56 4.24 -4.69 -51.14
N TYR A 57 5.32 -4.43 -50.40
CA TYR A 57 5.32 -4.44 -48.94
C TYR A 57 4.53 -3.28 -48.30
N ASP A 58 4.30 -2.17 -49.01
CA ASP A 58 3.50 -1.05 -48.51
C ASP A 58 2.08 -1.47 -48.09
N GLY A 59 1.46 -2.42 -48.80
CA GLY A 59 0.12 -2.92 -48.49
C GLY A 59 0.07 -3.70 -47.17
N PRO A 60 0.80 -4.82 -47.03
CA PRO A 60 0.87 -5.60 -45.80
C PRO A 60 1.30 -4.77 -44.58
N ILE A 61 2.27 -3.86 -44.74
CA ILE A 61 2.73 -3.00 -43.65
C ILE A 61 1.62 -2.06 -43.18
N ALA A 62 0.87 -1.44 -44.10
CA ALA A 62 -0.26 -0.59 -43.72
C ALA A 62 -1.34 -1.36 -42.96
N ASN A 63 -1.65 -2.60 -43.38
CA ASN A 63 -2.60 -3.46 -42.68
C ASN A 63 -2.12 -3.86 -41.29
N ILE A 64 -0.85 -4.26 -41.15
CA ILE A 64 -0.28 -4.63 -39.84
C ILE A 64 -0.30 -3.42 -38.90
N ARG A 65 0.08 -2.23 -39.37
CA ARG A 65 0.03 -1.00 -38.58
C ARG A 65 -1.38 -0.71 -38.09
N HIS A 66 -2.37 -0.82 -38.97
CA HIS A 66 -3.76 -0.59 -38.59
C HIS A 66 -4.23 -1.55 -37.49
N ASN A 67 -3.95 -2.85 -37.64
CA ASN A 67 -4.28 -3.83 -36.61
C ASN A 67 -3.52 -3.59 -35.30
N LEU A 68 -2.25 -3.19 -35.40
CA LEU A 68 -1.42 -2.90 -34.23
C LEU A 68 -1.96 -1.70 -33.44
N ASP A 69 -2.40 -0.64 -34.12
CA ASP A 69 -3.01 0.53 -33.46
C ASP A 69 -4.26 0.14 -32.66
N GLU A 70 -5.07 -0.78 -33.19
CA GLU A 70 -6.25 -1.29 -32.49
C GLU A 70 -5.88 -2.19 -31.31
N VAL A 71 -4.85 -3.05 -31.47
CA VAL A 71 -4.31 -3.85 -30.37
C VAL A 71 -3.77 -2.95 -29.26
N ILE A 72 -3.03 -1.89 -29.58
CA ILE A 72 -2.51 -0.93 -28.59
C ILE A 72 -3.67 -0.27 -27.85
N ARG A 73 -4.74 0.13 -28.55
CA ARG A 73 -5.95 0.69 -27.92
C ARG A 73 -6.61 -0.28 -26.95
N SER A 74 -6.84 -1.53 -27.36
CA SER A 74 -7.48 -2.55 -26.52
C SER A 74 -6.65 -2.91 -25.29
N VAL A 75 -5.32 -3.02 -25.44
CA VAL A 75 -4.39 -3.24 -24.32
C VAL A 75 -4.40 -2.05 -23.37
N GLY A 76 -4.41 -0.82 -23.89
CA GLY A 76 -4.51 0.40 -23.08
C GLY A 76 -5.75 0.40 -22.18
N CYS A 77 -6.92 0.14 -22.77
CA CYS A 77 -8.18 0.01 -22.02
C CYS A 77 -8.12 -1.09 -20.95
N THR A 78 -7.51 -2.24 -21.28
CA THR A 78 -7.35 -3.34 -20.33
C THR A 78 -6.47 -2.95 -19.14
N VAL A 79 -5.36 -2.25 -19.39
CA VAL A 79 -4.44 -1.79 -18.34
C VAL A 79 -5.11 -0.73 -17.46
N GLU A 80 -5.85 0.22 -18.04
CA GLU A 80 -6.61 1.21 -17.27
C GLU A 80 -7.64 0.55 -16.35
N LEU A 81 -8.37 -0.44 -16.87
CA LEU A 81 -9.33 -1.20 -16.09
C LEU A 81 -8.66 -1.96 -14.94
N GLN A 82 -7.52 -2.61 -15.20
CA GLN A 82 -6.75 -3.32 -14.17
C GLN A 82 -6.27 -2.37 -13.07
N ILE A 83 -5.71 -1.21 -13.42
CA ILE A 83 -5.26 -0.21 -12.44
C ILE A 83 -6.42 0.26 -11.56
N ASN A 84 -7.58 0.55 -12.18
CA ASN A 84 -8.73 1.04 -11.44
C ASN A 84 -9.28 -0.02 -10.46
N HIS A 85 -9.42 -1.26 -10.92
CA HIS A 85 -9.83 -2.37 -10.05
C HIS A 85 -8.81 -2.64 -8.94
N SER A 86 -7.51 -2.68 -9.25
CA SER A 86 -6.46 -2.86 -8.24
C SER A 86 -6.50 -1.76 -7.17
N ARG A 87 -6.73 -0.50 -7.56
CA ARG A 87 -6.88 0.61 -6.60
C ARG A 87 -8.10 0.44 -5.71
N GLN A 88 -9.24 0.03 -6.26
CA GLN A 88 -10.44 -0.21 -5.45
C GLN A 88 -10.25 -1.39 -4.51
N ILE A 89 -9.74 -2.52 -5.00
CA ILE A 89 -9.45 -3.71 -4.19
C ILE A 89 -8.47 -3.36 -3.07
N TRP A 90 -7.39 -2.63 -3.37
CA TRP A 90 -6.43 -2.17 -2.38
C TRP A 90 -7.08 -1.29 -1.30
N LYS A 91 -7.91 -0.32 -1.69
CA LYS A 91 -8.61 0.56 -0.74
C LYS A 91 -9.50 -0.26 0.20
N VAL A 92 -10.28 -1.19 -0.33
CA VAL A 92 -11.22 -2.02 0.45
C VAL A 92 -10.47 -3.01 1.33
N SER A 93 -9.43 -3.68 0.82
CA SER A 93 -8.66 -4.67 1.59
C SER A 93 -7.81 -4.05 2.70
N THR A 94 -7.28 -2.83 2.48
CA THR A 94 -6.45 -2.15 3.47
C THR A 94 -7.23 -1.26 4.44
N ALA A 95 -8.51 -1.00 4.18
CA ALA A 95 -9.39 -0.25 5.08
C ALA A 95 -9.44 -0.83 6.52
N PRO A 96 -9.69 -2.14 6.74
CA PRO A 96 -9.77 -2.70 8.09
C PRO A 96 -8.42 -2.62 8.83
N LEU A 97 -7.30 -2.91 8.15
CA LEU A 97 -5.97 -2.80 8.74
C LEU A 97 -5.67 -1.38 9.20
N ARG A 98 -6.00 -0.37 8.38
CA ARG A 98 -5.84 1.04 8.78
C ARG A 98 -6.73 1.41 9.97
N ALA A 99 -7.95 0.86 10.06
CA ALA A 99 -8.83 1.10 11.19
C ALA A 99 -8.23 0.52 12.49
N MET A 100 -7.81 -0.76 12.46
CA MET A 100 -7.18 -1.42 13.60
C MET A 100 -5.93 -0.69 14.09
N LEU A 101 -5.05 -0.26 13.19
CA LEU A 101 -3.85 0.50 13.56
C LEU A 101 -4.18 1.84 14.21
N ARG A 102 -5.20 2.55 13.72
CA ARG A 102 -5.67 3.81 14.34
C ARG A 102 -6.23 3.56 15.73
N ASP A 103 -7.01 2.51 15.91
CA ASP A 103 -7.61 2.16 17.20
C ASP A 103 -6.54 1.73 18.22
N MET A 104 -5.53 0.97 17.80
CA MET A 104 -4.37 0.65 18.66
C MET A 104 -3.62 1.90 19.12
N VAL A 105 -3.33 2.83 18.20
CA VAL A 105 -2.64 4.09 18.54
C VAL A 105 -3.49 4.92 19.51
N ARG A 106 -4.80 4.98 19.29
CA ARG A 106 -5.73 5.70 20.18
C ARG A 106 -5.79 5.04 21.56
N GLY A 107 -5.93 3.71 21.61
CA GLY A 107 -5.93 2.93 22.84
C GLY A 107 -4.64 3.11 23.64
N GLY A 108 -3.48 3.08 22.99
CA GLY A 108 -2.18 3.33 23.64
C GLY A 108 -2.07 4.72 24.24
N ARG A 109 -2.60 5.76 23.57
CA ARG A 109 -2.65 7.13 24.13
C ARG A 109 -3.55 7.22 25.35
N THR A 110 -4.75 6.63 25.29
CA THR A 110 -5.67 6.59 26.43
C THR A 110 -5.07 5.86 27.62
N LEU A 111 -4.51 4.66 27.38
CA LEU A 111 -3.86 3.86 28.43
C LEU A 111 -2.70 4.61 29.10
N ASN A 112 -1.86 5.31 28.32
CA ASN A 112 -0.77 6.10 28.86
C ASN A 112 -1.28 7.29 29.69
N ALA A 113 -2.36 7.94 29.26
CA ALA A 113 -2.97 9.03 30.02
C ALA A 113 -3.59 8.53 31.34
N GLU A 114 -4.31 7.42 31.33
CA GLU A 114 -4.87 6.81 32.54
C GLU A 114 -3.76 6.35 33.50
N THR A 115 -2.71 5.70 32.97
CA THR A 115 -1.56 5.27 33.77
C THR A 115 -0.88 6.46 34.47
N ARG A 116 -0.73 7.59 33.77
CA ARG A 116 -0.20 8.84 34.37
C ARG A 116 -1.12 9.42 35.43
N ASN A 117 -2.44 9.38 35.23
CA ASN A 117 -3.39 9.89 36.20
C ASN A 117 -3.37 9.02 37.48
N VAL A 118 -3.38 7.70 37.32
CA VAL A 118 -3.25 6.75 38.42
C VAL A 118 -1.93 6.94 39.16
N SER A 119 -0.80 7.07 38.45
CA SER A 119 0.50 7.28 39.10
C SER A 119 0.57 8.59 39.89
N GLN A 120 -0.04 9.66 39.40
CA GLN A 120 -0.15 10.94 40.12
C GLN A 120 -1.01 10.83 41.38
N ALA A 121 -2.15 10.13 41.30
CA ALA A 121 -3.01 9.91 42.46
C ALA A 121 -2.30 9.09 43.56
N PHE A 122 -1.58 8.03 43.18
CA PHE A 122 -0.78 7.24 44.11
C PHE A 122 0.38 8.04 44.72
N ALA A 123 1.02 8.93 43.97
CA ALA A 123 2.07 9.80 44.51
C ALA A 123 1.53 10.71 45.62
N GLY A 124 0.36 11.32 45.42
CA GLY A 124 -0.28 12.17 46.43
C GLY A 124 -0.77 11.41 47.67
N LEU A 125 -1.19 10.14 47.51
CA LEU A 125 -1.52 9.26 48.64
C LEU A 125 -0.27 8.86 49.42
N ASN A 126 0.81 8.52 48.71
CA ASN A 126 2.08 8.14 49.33
C ASN A 126 2.68 9.29 50.16
N GLU A 127 2.57 10.53 49.67
CA GLU A 127 3.02 11.71 50.40
C GLU A 127 2.24 11.92 51.73
N GLN A 128 0.94 11.64 51.73
CA GLN A 128 0.13 11.68 52.95
C GLN A 128 0.50 10.57 53.95
N VAL A 129 0.82 9.37 53.48
CA VAL A 129 1.22 8.25 54.35
C VAL A 129 2.64 8.42 54.90
N ALA A 130 3.54 9.01 54.10
CA ALA A 130 4.92 9.29 54.51
C ALA A 130 5.03 10.52 55.43
N SER A 131 4.00 11.36 55.48
CA SER A 131 3.94 12.54 56.35
C SER A 131 3.79 12.13 57.81
N GLU A 132 4.73 12.55 58.67
CA GLU A 132 4.64 12.40 60.14
C GLU A 132 3.66 13.39 60.80
N ALA A 133 2.99 14.25 60.02
CA ALA A 133 2.03 15.21 60.54
C ALA A 133 0.82 14.51 61.18
N GLY A 134 0.68 14.64 62.51
CA GLY A 134 -0.36 14.00 63.31
C GLY A 134 0.16 12.94 64.30
N TYR A 135 1.40 12.47 64.16
CA TYR A 135 2.04 11.58 65.13
C TYR A 135 2.56 12.29 66.41
N GLY A 136 2.38 13.61 66.49
CA GLY A 136 2.74 14.44 67.65
C GLY A 136 1.61 14.57 68.67
N GLY A 137 1.19 13.47 69.30
CA GLY A 137 0.12 13.47 70.31
C GLY A 137 0.36 12.45 71.41
N LYS A 138 1.01 12.89 72.51
CA LYS A 138 1.14 12.26 73.84
C LYS A 138 0.72 10.78 73.93
N ARG A 139 1.71 9.88 74.01
CA ARG A 139 1.51 8.52 74.56
C ARG A 139 0.90 8.63 75.97
N PRO A 140 -0.31 8.11 76.24
CA PRO A 140 -0.68 7.84 77.62
C PRO A 140 0.18 6.68 78.09
N ARG A 141 0.88 6.90 79.19
CA ARG A 141 1.69 5.91 79.90
C ARG A 141 0.77 4.77 80.32
N ARG A 142 0.70 3.70 79.52
CA ARG A 142 -0.04 2.48 79.85
C ARG A 142 0.58 1.92 81.13
N ALA A 143 -0.23 1.88 82.19
CA ALA A 143 0.04 1.08 83.35
C ALA A 143 0.31 -0.37 82.92
N GLN A 144 1.44 -0.90 83.38
CA GLN A 144 1.76 -2.33 83.31
C GLN A 144 0.60 -3.16 83.87
N GLY A 145 0.25 -4.25 83.19
CA GLY A 145 -0.51 -5.34 83.80
C GLY A 145 -1.85 -5.70 83.14
N ARG A 146 -1.85 -6.08 81.87
CA ARG A 146 -2.60 -7.21 81.29
C ARG A 146 -2.42 -7.21 79.78
N GLN A 147 -1.90 -8.29 79.23
CA GLN A 147 -1.91 -8.51 77.78
C GLN A 147 -3.37 -8.53 77.34
N ALA A 148 -3.80 -7.51 76.59
CA ALA A 148 -5.07 -7.56 75.90
C ALA A 148 -4.99 -8.73 74.89
N PRO A 149 -5.99 -9.62 74.86
CA PRO A 149 -5.97 -10.77 73.95
C PRO A 149 -5.89 -10.27 72.50
N SER A 150 -5.20 -11.03 71.65
CA SER A 150 -5.13 -10.65 70.24
C SER A 150 -6.55 -10.66 69.64
N THR A 151 -6.80 -9.80 68.66
CA THR A 151 -8.08 -9.77 67.93
C THR A 151 -8.44 -11.16 67.39
N GLN A 152 -7.43 -11.97 67.05
CA GLN A 152 -7.61 -13.35 66.60
C GLN A 152 -8.11 -14.28 67.72
N GLN A 153 -7.59 -14.16 68.94
CA GLN A 153 -8.08 -14.90 70.10
C GLN A 153 -9.52 -14.50 70.46
N GLU A 154 -9.86 -13.21 70.34
CA GLU A 154 -11.23 -12.74 70.60
C GLU A 154 -12.23 -13.30 69.58
N TYR A 155 -11.85 -13.37 68.30
CA TYR A 155 -12.68 -13.97 67.25
C TYR A 155 -12.86 -15.48 67.42
N GLU A 156 -11.80 -16.20 67.79
CA GLU A 156 -11.88 -17.63 68.09
C GLU A 156 -12.83 -17.91 69.25
N GLN A 157 -12.76 -17.10 70.32
CA GLN A 157 -13.60 -17.27 71.49
C GLN A 157 -15.08 -16.99 71.17
N LYS A 158 -15.38 -15.92 70.40
CA LYS A 158 -16.76 -15.64 69.97
C LYS A 158 -17.32 -16.73 69.07
N THR A 159 -16.50 -17.30 68.18
CA THR A 159 -16.93 -18.39 67.29
C THR A 159 -17.26 -19.65 68.09
N LYS A 160 -16.41 -20.05 69.05
CA LYS A 160 -16.67 -21.21 69.93
C LYS A 160 -17.97 -21.07 70.73
N LEU A 161 -18.24 -19.88 71.27
CA LEU A 161 -19.46 -19.62 72.03
C LEU A 161 -20.73 -19.72 71.18
N ARG A 162 -20.68 -19.32 69.90
CA ARG A 162 -21.81 -19.47 68.97
C ARG A 162 -22.08 -20.94 68.65
N CYS A 163 -21.03 -21.73 68.40
CA CYS A 163 -21.17 -23.16 68.14
C CYS A 163 -21.74 -23.93 69.35
N GLN A 164 -21.33 -23.57 70.58
CA GLN A 164 -21.93 -24.18 71.78
C GLN A 164 -23.40 -23.82 71.96
N ARG A 165 -23.80 -22.58 71.62
CA ARG A 165 -25.20 -22.14 71.73
C ARG A 165 -26.12 -22.85 70.73
N GLU A 166 -25.63 -23.11 69.52
CA GLU A 166 -26.36 -23.91 68.53
C GLU A 166 -26.45 -25.38 68.95
N TYR A 167 -25.37 -25.95 69.50
CA TYR A 167 -25.38 -27.33 70.01
C TYR A 167 -26.37 -27.51 71.18
N PHE A 168 -26.42 -26.54 72.10
CA PHE A 168 -27.37 -26.57 73.23
C PHE A 168 -28.82 -26.32 72.79
N SER A 169 -29.04 -25.49 71.76
CA SER A 169 -30.39 -25.30 71.17
C SER A 169 -30.87 -26.54 70.43
N ALA A 170 -30.00 -27.22 69.68
CA ALA A 170 -30.34 -28.47 68.99
C ALA A 170 -30.70 -29.60 69.98
N GLN A 171 -30.02 -29.66 71.13
CA GLN A 171 -30.28 -30.68 72.14
C GLN A 171 -31.59 -30.43 72.93
N LEU A 172 -32.04 -29.17 73.03
CA LEU A 172 -33.32 -28.82 73.67
C LEU A 172 -34.53 -29.12 72.77
N VAL A 173 -34.38 -29.00 71.45
CA VAL A 173 -35.44 -29.29 70.46
C VAL A 173 -35.71 -30.80 70.32
N VAL A 174 -34.74 -31.66 70.64
CA VAL A 174 -34.89 -33.13 70.56
C VAL A 174 -35.53 -33.75 71.82
N LYS A 175 -35.80 -32.94 72.87
CA LYS A 175 -36.35 -33.41 74.15
C LYS A 175 -37.78 -32.92 74.45
N VAL A 176 -38.54 -32.56 73.43
CA VAL A 176 -40.01 -32.34 73.48
C VAL A 176 -40.71 -33.38 72.63
#